data_AF-A0A7D5S3K7-F1
#
_entry.id   AF-A0A7D5S3K7-F1
#
_cell.length_a   1.000
_cell.length_b   1.000
_cell.length_c   1.000
_cell.angle_alpha   90.00
_cell.angle_beta   90.00
_cell.angle_gamma   90.00
#
_symmetry.space_group_name_H-M   'P 1'
#
loop_
_entity.id
_entity.type
_entity.pdbx_description
1 polymer ?
#
loop_
_entity_poly.entity_id
_entity_poly.type
_entity_poly.pdbx_seq_one_letter_code
_entity_poly.pdbx_strand_id
1 'polypeptide(L)' 'MPVDKQLEAFSNFNDKRIQSGANLYEAKCGNCHELHQPGSRSSASWIQIMNPMSAKAKLNNDEYALISAYLVANAKK' A
#
# COMPACT_ATOMS: atom_id res chain seq x y z
N MET A 1 -4.40 8.41 -11.17
CA MET A 1 -2.99 8.81 -11.38
C MET A 1 -2.25 7.66 -12.05
N PRO A 2 -1.39 7.90 -13.06
CA PRO A 2 -0.57 6.85 -13.65
C PRO A 2 0.28 6.14 -12.59
N VAL A 3 0.55 4.84 -12.77
CA VAL A 3 1.27 4.01 -11.78
C VAL A 3 2.62 4.63 -11.41
N ASP A 4 3.37 5.12 -12.40
CA ASP A 4 4.71 5.67 -12.18
C ASP A 4 4.70 6.90 -11.26
N LYS A 5 3.71 7.79 -11.42
CA LYS A 5 3.55 8.95 -10.55
C LYS A 5 3.18 8.57 -9.12
N GLN A 6 2.40 7.49 -8.94
CA GLN A 6 2.12 6.99 -7.59
C GLN A 6 3.35 6.35 -6.96
N LEU A 7 4.10 5.58 -7.75
CA LEU A 7 5.32 4.92 -7.30
C LEU A 7 6.34 5.94 -6.80
N GLU A 8 6.57 7.01 -7.56
CA GLU A 8 7.44 8.12 -7.15
C GLU A 8 6.94 8.77 -5.84
N ALA A 9 5.66 9.11 -5.75
CA ALA A 9 5.10 9.75 -4.56
C ALA A 9 5.24 8.87 -3.30
N PHE A 10 4.97 7.57 -3.42
CA PHE A 10 5.00 6.63 -2.30
C PHE A 10 6.42 6.21 -1.90
N SER A 11 7.36 6.19 -2.83
CA SER A 11 8.77 5.88 -2.55
C SER A 11 9.47 6.98 -1.72
N ASN A 12 8.91 8.20 -1.70
CA ASN A 12 9.46 9.35 -0.98
C ASN A 12 8.88 9.54 0.43
N PHE A 13 8.09 8.59 0.95
CA PHE A 13 7.56 8.66 2.30
C PHE A 13 8.65 8.38 3.34
N ASN A 14 8.64 9.12 4.45
CA ASN A 14 9.55 8.87 5.57
C ASN A 14 9.11 7.68 6.43
N ASP A 15 10.02 7.21 7.28
CA ASP A 15 9.82 6.03 8.13
C ASP A 15 8.56 6.11 9.01
N LYS A 16 8.23 7.30 9.54
CA LYS A 16 7.01 7.46 10.35
C LYS A 16 5.75 7.15 9.55
N ARG A 17 5.67 7.64 8.31
CA ARG A 17 4.53 7.36 7.41
C ARG A 17 4.50 5.90 6.99
N ILE A 18 5.68 5.29 6.73
CA ILE A 18 5.79 3.86 6.42
C ILE A 18 5.29 3.01 7.59
N GLN A 19 5.68 3.34 8.82
CA GLN A 19 5.21 2.63 10.02
C GLN A 19 3.70 2.79 10.23
N SER A 20 3.14 3.99 10.02
CA SER A 20 1.68 4.16 10.05
C SER A 20 0.97 3.30 9.01
N GLY A 21 1.55 3.17 7.81
CA GLY A 21 1.08 2.28 6.75
C GLY A 21 1.09 0.81 7.16
N ALA A 22 2.15 0.35 7.82
CA ALA A 22 2.25 -1.02 8.34
C ALA A 22 1.12 -1.34 9.33
N ASN A 23 0.90 -0.46 10.31
CA ASN A 23 -0.16 -0.65 11.31
C ASN A 23 -1.55 -0.68 10.66
N LEU A 24 -1.80 0.19 9.68
CA LEU A 24 -3.06 0.20 8.93
C LEU A 24 -3.23 -1.06 8.08
N TYR A 25 -2.16 -1.56 7.47
CA TYR A 25 -2.18 -2.78 6.67
C TYR A 25 -2.59 -3.99 7.50
N GLU A 26 -1.94 -4.18 8.66
CA GLU A 26 -2.25 -5.29 9.59
C GLU A 26 -3.68 -5.18 10.14
N ALA A 27 -4.14 -3.97 10.47
CA ALA A 27 -5.47 -3.76 11.04
C ALA A 27 -6.62 -3.89 10.03
N LYS A 28 -6.39 -3.58 8.74
CA LYS A 28 -7.47 -3.47 7.74
C LYS A 28 -7.44 -4.54 6.66
N CYS A 29 -6.27 -4.93 6.16
CA CYS A 29 -6.17 -5.70 4.92
C CYS A 29 -6.41 -7.21 5.10
N GLY A 30 -6.46 -7.71 6.35
CA GLY A 30 -6.82 -9.09 6.67
C GLY A 30 -8.32 -9.34 6.91
N ASN A 31 -9.16 -8.30 6.86
CA ASN A 31 -10.57 -8.40 7.26
C ASN A 31 -11.49 -9.04 6.21
N CYS A 32 -11.09 -9.07 4.93
CA CYS A 32 -11.93 -9.57 3.84
C CYS A 32 -11.33 -10.78 3.09
N HIS A 33 -10.02 -10.98 3.19
CA HIS A 33 -9.27 -12.08 2.60
C HIS A 33 -7.94 -12.24 3.34
N GLU A 34 -7.13 -13.22 2.94
CA GLU A 34 -5.79 -13.42 3.52
C GLU A 34 -4.94 -12.15 3.46
N LEU A 35 -4.21 -11.90 4.54
CA LEU A 35 -3.24 -10.81 4.61
C LEU A 35 -1.97 -11.22 3.87
N HIS A 36 -1.84 -10.72 2.64
CA HIS A 36 -0.70 -11.07 1.80
C HIS A 36 0.63 -10.54 2.34
N GLN A 37 1.73 -11.27 2.11
CA GLN A 37 3.06 -10.80 2.49
C GLN A 37 3.48 -9.61 1.62
N PRO A 38 3.95 -8.47 2.17
CA PRO A 38 4.37 -7.30 1.39
C PRO A 38 5.43 -7.62 0.31
N GLY A 39 6.37 -8.50 0.62
CA GLY A 39 7.42 -8.93 -0.31
C GLY A 39 6.97 -9.91 -1.41
N SER A 40 5.68 -10.24 -1.49
CA SER A 40 5.16 -11.22 -2.48
C SER A 40 5.00 -10.65 -3.90
N ARG A 41 5.03 -9.32 -4.07
CA ARG A 41 4.74 -8.64 -5.35
C ARG A 41 5.67 -7.46 -5.56
N SER A 42 5.79 -7.02 -6.82
CA SER A 42 6.53 -5.79 -7.18
C SER A 42 5.78 -4.53 -6.72
N SER A 43 6.50 -3.41 -6.58
CA SER A 43 5.90 -2.13 -6.19
C SER A 43 4.81 -1.65 -7.16
N ALA A 44 5.03 -1.83 -8.47
CA ALA A 44 4.04 -1.49 -9.50
C ALA A 44 2.79 -2.37 -9.41
N SER A 45 2.96 -3.67 -9.17
CA SER A 45 1.84 -4.60 -8.96
C SER A 45 1.01 -4.22 -7.73
N TRP A 46 1.67 -3.81 -6.64
CA TRP A 46 0.97 -3.35 -5.45
C TRP A 46 0.09 -2.12 -5.70
N ILE A 47 0.59 -1.12 -6.43
CA ILE A 47 -0.20 0.06 -6.80
C ILE A 47 -1.41 -0.33 -7.63
N GLN A 48 -1.24 -1.24 -8.60
CA GLN A 48 -2.34 -1.74 -9.42
C GLN A 48 -3.42 -2.46 -8.61
N ILE A 49 -3.03 -3.22 -7.58
CA ILE A 49 -3.95 -3.93 -6.67
C ILE A 49 -4.62 -2.96 -5.69
N MET A 50 -3.86 -2.00 -5.16
CA MET A 50 -4.36 -1.05 -4.17
C MET A 50 -5.42 -0.11 -4.76
N ASN A 51 -5.32 0.25 -6.06
CA ASN A 51 -6.31 1.09 -6.74
C ASN A 51 -7.76 0.57 -6.55
N PRO A 52 -8.12 -0.68 -6.92
CA PRO A 52 -9.44 -1.21 -6.65
C PRO A 52 -9.65 -1.57 -5.17
N MET A 53 -8.62 -1.95 -4.42
CA MET A 53 -8.78 -2.28 -2.99
C MET A 53 -9.17 -1.08 -2.14
N SER A 54 -8.72 0.13 -2.48
CA SER A 54 -9.11 1.35 -1.77
C SER A 54 -10.64 1.48 -1.68
N ALA A 55 -11.34 1.24 -2.79
CA ALA A 55 -12.80 1.29 -2.81
C ALA A 55 -13.42 0.11 -2.06
N LYS A 56 -12.92 -1.12 -2.27
CA LYS A 56 -13.50 -2.33 -1.64
C LYS A 56 -13.33 -2.36 -0.13
N ALA A 57 -12.17 -1.93 0.36
CA ALA A 57 -11.85 -1.82 1.77
C ALA A 57 -12.28 -0.48 2.39
N LYS A 58 -12.92 0.39 1.62
CA LYS A 58 -13.41 1.72 2.04
C LYS A 58 -12.31 2.58 2.69
N LEU A 59 -11.11 2.53 2.12
CA LEU A 59 -9.99 3.36 2.55
C LEU A 59 -10.22 4.80 2.10
N ASN A 60 -9.93 5.75 2.99
CA ASN A 60 -9.80 7.14 2.58
C ASN A 60 -8.46 7.39 1.87
N ASN A 61 -8.27 8.60 1.31
CA ASN A 61 -7.08 8.93 0.53
C ASN A 61 -5.77 8.81 1.33
N ASP A 62 -5.78 9.15 2.62
CA ASP A 62 -4.59 9.09 3.48
C ASP A 62 -4.25 7.65 3.83
N GLU A 63 -5.25 6.84 4.18
CA GLU A 63 -5.07 5.41 4.46
C GLU A 63 -4.55 4.66 3.22
N TYR A 64 -5.13 4.95 2.06
CA TYR A 64 -4.65 4.44 0.78
C TYR A 64 -3.17 4.76 0.55
N ALA A 65 -2.79 6.03 0.73
CA ALA A 65 -1.42 6.47 0.49
C ALA A 65 -0.43 5.85 1.49
N LEU A 66 -0.78 5.76 2.77
CA LEU A 66 0.08 5.18 3.81
C LEU A 66 0.29 3.68 3.59
N ILE A 67 -0.79 2.92 3.34
CA ILE A 67 -0.70 1.48 3.08
C ILE A 67 0.08 1.22 1.78
N SER A 68 -0.19 1.98 0.72
CA SER A 68 0.51 1.82 -0.56
C SER A 68 2.01 2.11 -0.42
N ALA A 69 2.40 3.14 0.34
CA ALA A 69 3.80 3.44 0.60
C ALA A 69 4.50 2.32 1.39
N TYR A 70 3.84 1.78 2.42
CA TYR A 70 4.36 0.62 3.14
C TYR A 70 4.60 -0.59 2.22
N LEU A 71 3.62 -0.92 1.37
CA LEU A 71 3.73 -2.04 0.43
C LEU A 71 4.81 -1.80 -0.63
N VAL A 72 4.96 -0.57 -1.13
CA VAL A 72 6.01 -0.19 -2.08
C VAL A 72 7.40 -0.33 -1.45
N ALA A 73 7.59 0.12 -0.21
CA ALA A 73 8.87 0.06 0.50
C ALA A 73 9.30 -1.37 0.85
N ASN A 74 8.34 -2.29 1.00
CA ASN A 74 8.57 -3.69 1.36
C ASN A 74 8.29 -4.66 0.20
N ALA A 75 8.15 -4.14 -1.02
CA ALA A 75 7.89 -4.94 -2.20
C ALA A 75 9.08 -5.83 -2.57
N LYS A 76 8.79 -6.83 -3.41
CA LYS A 76 9.83 -7.64 -4.06
C LYS A 76 10.76 -6.72 -4.86
N LYS A 77 12.06 -6.86 -4.62
CA LYS A 77 13.13 -6.21 -5.39
C LYS A 77 13.16 -6.69 -6.84
#